data_AF-A0AAV0DP96-F1
#
_entry.id   AF-A0AAV0DP96-F1
#
_cell.length_a   1.000
_cell.length_b   1.000
_cell.length_c   1.000
_cell.angle_alpha   90.00
_cell.angle_beta   90.00
_cell.angle_gamma   90.00
#
_symmetry.space_group_name_H-M   'P 1'
#
loop_
_entity.id
_entity.type
_entity.pdbx_description
1 polymer ?
#
loop_
_entity_poly.entity_id
_entity_poly.type
_entity_poly.pdbx_seq_one_letter_code
_entity_poly.pdbx_strand_id
1 'polypeptide(L)'
;MGSTAITISNSYFTHHDEVMLLGHVDGNVPDSGMQVTIAFNHFGEGCVQRMPRCRRGYIHVVNNDYTEWQMYAIGGSDHPTINSQGNRYVAPLDVNAKEVTKRVETDETEWQKWDWRTEGDMLVNGAFFVPSGDGLSNEYTKASSFDPHSVLFIGQLTGNAGVLPAPPTSRTTIGGNSNGSGRTTTGANGNGYVRPTTNIDHPIGWFDYNGAPRVTSPPPIATTIFFFPLLLILYNL
;
A
#
# COMPACT_ATOMS: atom_id res chain seq x y z
N MET A 1 11.81 24.89 -8.38
CA MET A 1 11.87 24.32 -7.02
C MET A 1 10.92 23.13 -7.02
N GLY A 2 11.35 21.96 -6.56
CA GLY A 2 10.52 20.75 -6.48
C GLY A 2 9.98 20.55 -5.06
N SER A 3 8.80 19.95 -4.93
CA SER A 3 8.22 19.59 -3.63
C SER A 3 9.02 18.46 -2.98
N THR A 4 9.23 18.51 -1.66
CA THR A 4 10.00 17.49 -0.93
C THR A 4 9.60 17.43 0.54
N ALA A 5 10.09 16.43 1.27
CA ALA A 5 9.80 16.16 2.68
C ALA A 5 8.29 16.03 2.97
N ILE A 6 7.61 15.20 2.16
CA ILE A 6 6.16 14.96 2.26
C ILE A 6 5.90 13.58 2.85
N THR A 7 4.90 13.48 3.71
CA THR A 7 4.33 12.19 4.14
C THR A 7 2.85 12.15 3.76
N ILE A 8 2.43 11.08 3.10
CA ILE A 8 1.04 10.76 2.80
C ILE A 8 0.69 9.52 3.61
N SER A 9 -0.19 9.67 4.60
CA SER A 9 -0.49 8.58 5.50
C SER A 9 -1.94 8.51 5.96
N ASN A 10 -2.32 7.33 6.47
CA ASN A 10 -3.63 7.04 7.03
C ASN A 10 -4.80 7.44 6.11
N SER A 11 -4.58 7.41 4.80
CA SER A 11 -5.57 7.78 3.79
C SER A 11 -6.17 6.55 3.15
N TYR A 12 -7.45 6.64 2.78
CA TYR A 12 -8.16 5.58 2.06
C TYR A 12 -8.46 6.08 0.64
N PHE A 13 -7.82 5.46 -0.35
CA PHE A 13 -8.03 5.72 -1.77
C PHE A 13 -8.93 4.63 -2.37
N THR A 14 -9.97 5.03 -3.11
CA THR A 14 -10.85 4.12 -3.86
C THR A 14 -11.36 4.78 -5.13
N HIS A 15 -11.85 3.98 -6.09
CA HIS A 15 -12.60 4.43 -7.26
C HIS A 15 -11.91 5.55 -8.06
N HIS A 16 -10.62 5.38 -8.36
CA HIS A 16 -9.84 6.38 -9.07
C HIS A 16 -8.83 5.73 -10.01
N ASP A 17 -8.72 6.25 -11.24
CA ASP A 17 -7.79 5.71 -12.23
C ASP A 17 -6.34 6.08 -11.86
N GLU A 18 -6.08 7.39 -11.85
CA GLU A 18 -4.74 7.94 -11.66
C GLU A 18 -4.57 8.45 -10.23
N VAL A 19 -4.26 7.56 -9.28
CA VAL A 19 -4.35 7.86 -7.83
C VAL A 19 -3.36 8.94 -7.38
N MET A 20 -2.07 8.78 -7.68
CA MET A 20 -1.02 9.64 -7.15
C MET A 20 0.17 9.76 -8.12
N LEU A 21 0.47 10.98 -8.56
CA LEU A 21 1.61 11.29 -9.40
C LEU A 21 2.63 12.14 -8.64
N LEU A 22 3.85 11.61 -8.48
CA LEU A 22 4.97 12.28 -7.82
C LEU A 22 6.01 12.64 -8.90
N GLY A 23 6.11 13.93 -9.24
CA GLY A 23 6.90 14.43 -10.36
C GLY A 23 6.11 14.45 -11.67
N HIS A 24 5.95 15.63 -12.27
CA HIS A 24 5.02 15.84 -13.39
C HIS A 24 5.59 15.43 -14.75
N VAL A 25 6.87 15.74 -15.01
CA VAL A 25 7.51 15.61 -16.33
C VAL A 25 8.89 15.01 -16.20
N ASP A 26 9.28 14.19 -17.17
CA ASP A 26 10.63 13.64 -17.23
C ASP A 26 11.65 14.76 -17.51
N GLY A 27 12.87 14.61 -17.00
CA GLY A 27 13.93 15.61 -17.14
C GLY A 27 13.82 16.81 -16.19
N ASN A 28 12.81 16.87 -15.32
CA ASN A 28 12.69 17.94 -14.32
C ASN A 28 13.70 17.76 -13.17
N VAL A 29 14.94 18.18 -13.41
CA VAL A 29 16.07 18.03 -12.48
C VAL A 29 15.77 18.47 -11.04
N PRO A 30 14.99 19.56 -10.75
CA PRO A 30 14.61 19.93 -9.40
C PRO A 30 13.93 18.84 -8.57
N ASP A 31 13.27 17.85 -9.20
CA ASP A 31 12.61 16.74 -8.49
C ASP A 31 13.60 15.66 -8.03
N SER A 32 14.89 15.75 -8.40
CA SER A 32 15.92 14.80 -7.94
C SER A 32 16.14 14.84 -6.42
N GLY A 33 15.76 15.94 -5.76
CA GLY A 33 15.77 16.07 -4.30
C GLY A 33 14.41 15.77 -3.63
N MET A 34 13.41 15.32 -4.39
CA MET A 34 12.10 14.96 -3.84
C MET A 34 12.23 13.77 -2.90
N GLN A 35 11.63 13.88 -1.72
CA GLN A 35 11.53 12.81 -0.73
C GLN A 35 10.08 12.67 -0.29
N VAL A 36 9.51 11.48 -0.45
CA VAL A 36 8.12 11.20 -0.10
C VAL A 36 8.00 9.89 0.65
N THR A 37 7.27 9.92 1.76
CA THR A 37 6.87 8.73 2.52
C THR A 37 5.40 8.45 2.27
N ILE A 38 5.06 7.24 1.87
CA ILE A 38 3.69 6.75 1.71
C ILE A 38 3.50 5.64 2.73
N ALA A 39 2.72 5.90 3.78
CA ALA A 39 2.64 5.01 4.93
C ALA A 39 1.23 4.78 5.45
N PHE A 40 0.90 3.55 5.84
CA PHE A 40 -0.37 3.23 6.51
C PHE A 40 -1.63 3.59 5.71
N ASN A 41 -1.51 3.70 4.39
CA ASN A 41 -2.65 3.95 3.53
C ASN A 41 -3.34 2.65 3.15
N HIS A 42 -4.62 2.75 2.84
CA HIS A 42 -5.39 1.68 2.21
C HIS A 42 -5.72 2.10 0.78
N PHE A 43 -5.15 1.37 -0.20
CA PHE A 43 -5.46 1.50 -1.62
C PHE A 43 -6.46 0.41 -1.98
N GLY A 44 -7.74 0.78 -1.92
CA GLY A 44 -8.85 -0.15 -2.01
C GLY A 44 -9.42 -0.31 -3.42
N GLU A 45 -10.65 -0.83 -3.45
CA GLU A 45 -11.38 -1.13 -4.68
C GLU A 45 -11.43 0.03 -5.67
N GLY A 46 -11.41 -0.31 -6.96
CA GLY A 46 -11.53 0.66 -8.05
C GLY A 46 -10.32 1.56 -8.24
N CYS A 47 -9.20 1.37 -7.52
CA CYS A 47 -7.93 1.99 -7.88
C CYS A 47 -7.33 1.27 -9.09
N VAL A 48 -7.02 2.02 -10.17
CA VAL A 48 -6.49 1.40 -11.40
C VAL A 48 -4.96 1.37 -11.38
N GLN A 49 -4.33 2.51 -11.12
CA GLN A 49 -2.88 2.69 -11.22
C GLN A 49 -2.33 3.86 -10.38
N ARG A 50 -1.00 4.00 -10.38
CA ARG A 50 -0.26 5.14 -9.81
C ARG A 50 -0.42 5.25 -8.29
N MET A 51 -0.10 4.20 -7.56
CA MET A 51 -0.13 4.16 -6.10
C MET A 51 1.25 3.92 -5.46
N PRO A 52 2.29 4.74 -5.74
CA PRO A 52 2.32 5.93 -6.61
C PRO A 52 2.82 5.65 -8.03
N ARG A 53 2.76 6.65 -8.93
CA ARG A 53 3.68 6.77 -10.06
C ARG A 53 4.71 7.86 -9.78
N CYS A 54 6.00 7.53 -9.84
CA CYS A 54 7.09 8.43 -9.47
C CYS A 54 7.99 8.81 -10.64
N ARG A 55 8.60 9.99 -10.56
CA ARG A 55 9.71 10.44 -11.40
C ARG A 55 10.79 11.07 -10.54
N ARG A 56 12.02 10.57 -10.66
CA ARG A 56 13.16 10.95 -9.81
C ARG A 56 12.86 10.80 -8.31
N GLY A 57 13.76 11.32 -7.48
CA GLY A 57 13.57 11.40 -6.03
C GLY A 57 13.58 10.05 -5.32
N TYR A 58 13.25 10.10 -4.03
CA TYR A 58 13.33 9.00 -3.08
C TYR A 58 11.98 8.75 -2.46
N ILE A 59 11.44 7.55 -2.67
CA ILE A 59 10.09 7.21 -2.24
C ILE A 59 10.14 6.01 -1.31
N HIS A 60 9.69 6.22 -0.08
CA HIS A 60 9.48 5.17 0.90
C HIS A 60 8.02 4.73 0.86
N VAL A 61 7.76 3.52 0.38
CA VAL A 61 6.42 2.92 0.39
C VAL A 61 6.39 1.89 1.52
N VAL A 62 5.77 2.21 2.64
CA VAL A 62 5.90 1.40 3.86
C VAL A 62 4.58 1.09 4.55
N ASN A 63 4.33 -0.18 4.86
CA ASN A 63 3.14 -0.64 5.58
C ASN A 63 1.80 -0.10 5.03
N ASN A 64 1.63 -0.08 3.71
CA ASN A 64 0.35 0.17 3.05
C ASN A 64 -0.35 -1.14 2.67
N ASP A 65 -1.67 -1.10 2.60
CA ASP A 65 -2.50 -2.22 2.18
C ASP A 65 -3.07 -1.95 0.78
N TYR A 66 -2.77 -2.83 -0.17
CA TYR A 66 -3.17 -2.72 -1.57
C TYR A 66 -4.09 -3.88 -1.92
N THR A 67 -5.27 -3.55 -2.44
CA THR A 67 -6.23 -4.56 -2.92
C THR A 67 -6.63 -4.27 -4.35
N GLU A 68 -6.52 -5.28 -5.22
CA GLU A 68 -7.21 -5.35 -6.52
C GLU A 68 -6.94 -4.15 -7.46
N TRP A 69 -5.67 -3.70 -7.56
CA TRP A 69 -5.30 -2.77 -8.62
C TRP A 69 -5.65 -3.34 -10.00
N GLN A 70 -6.00 -2.49 -10.96
CA GLN A 70 -6.44 -2.99 -12.28
C GLN A 70 -5.34 -2.99 -13.34
N MET A 71 -4.26 -2.22 -13.14
CA MET A 71 -3.14 -2.17 -14.10
C MET A 71 -1.78 -2.40 -13.43
N TYR A 72 -1.42 -1.60 -12.43
CA TYR A 72 -0.25 -1.80 -11.57
C TYR A 72 -0.43 -1.03 -10.27
N ALA A 73 0.23 -1.43 -9.19
CA ALA A 73 0.21 -0.66 -7.95
C ALA A 73 1.24 0.47 -8.01
N ILE A 74 2.52 0.14 -8.15
CA ILE A 74 3.63 1.08 -8.10
C ILE A 74 4.26 1.23 -9.48
N GLY A 75 4.47 2.46 -9.93
CA GLY A 75 5.12 2.69 -11.21
C GLY A 75 6.06 3.88 -11.21
N GLY A 76 6.74 4.07 -12.34
CA GLY A 76 7.61 5.22 -12.51
C GLY A 76 8.28 5.30 -13.87
N SER A 77 8.81 6.49 -14.15
CA SER A 77 9.67 6.83 -15.29
C SER A 77 10.76 7.79 -14.81
N ASP A 78 11.86 7.95 -15.55
CA ASP A 78 12.94 8.90 -15.19
C ASP A 78 13.56 8.62 -13.80
N HIS A 79 14.01 7.38 -13.59
CA HIS A 79 14.90 6.91 -12.51
C HIS A 79 14.51 7.21 -11.03
N PRO A 80 13.25 7.05 -10.59
CA PRO A 80 12.94 7.16 -9.16
C PRO A 80 13.59 6.03 -8.36
N THR A 81 14.03 6.33 -7.13
CA THR A 81 14.39 5.32 -6.14
C THR A 81 13.15 4.94 -5.33
N ILE A 82 12.76 3.66 -5.37
CA ILE A 82 11.57 3.15 -4.67
C ILE A 82 11.99 2.09 -3.65
N ASN A 83 11.70 2.38 -2.39
CA ASN A 83 11.89 1.48 -1.27
C ASN A 83 10.52 0.97 -0.78
N SER A 84 10.12 -0.24 -1.18
CA SER A 84 8.90 -0.90 -0.71
C SER A 84 9.21 -1.79 0.50
N GLN A 85 8.59 -1.52 1.66
CA GLN A 85 8.79 -2.32 2.87
C GLN A 85 7.51 -2.64 3.65
N GLY A 86 7.31 -3.90 4.02
CA GLY A 86 6.23 -4.32 4.93
C GLY A 86 4.79 -4.04 4.44
N ASN A 87 4.58 -3.82 3.15
CA ASN A 87 3.28 -3.61 2.53
C ASN A 87 2.60 -4.96 2.25
N ARG A 88 1.27 -4.95 2.13
CA ARG A 88 0.52 -6.10 1.61
C ARG A 88 -0.02 -5.77 0.23
N TYR A 89 0.28 -6.64 -0.74
CA TYR A 89 -0.21 -6.55 -2.11
C TYR A 89 -1.09 -7.75 -2.44
N VAL A 90 -2.40 -7.53 -2.51
CA VAL A 90 -3.37 -8.53 -2.95
C VAL A 90 -3.70 -8.27 -4.41
N ALA A 91 -3.10 -9.04 -5.32
CA ALA A 91 -3.34 -8.89 -6.75
C ALA A 91 -4.81 -9.18 -7.10
N PRO A 92 -5.37 -8.52 -8.13
CA PRO A 92 -6.71 -8.80 -8.67
C PRO A 92 -6.81 -10.22 -9.22
N LEU A 93 -8.02 -10.67 -9.58
CA LEU A 93 -8.23 -11.96 -10.26
C LEU A 93 -7.64 -12.00 -11.68
N ASP A 94 -7.55 -10.86 -12.36
CA ASP A 94 -6.96 -10.78 -13.70
C ASP A 94 -5.51 -11.28 -13.68
N VAL A 95 -5.22 -12.26 -14.54
CA VAL A 95 -3.91 -12.88 -14.70
C VAL A 95 -2.88 -11.92 -15.30
N ASN A 96 -3.33 -10.86 -15.98
CA ASN A 96 -2.46 -9.88 -16.61
C ASN A 96 -2.05 -8.75 -15.65
N ALA A 97 -2.66 -8.67 -14.46
CA ALA A 97 -2.43 -7.61 -13.48
C ALA A 97 -1.79 -8.14 -12.19
N LYS A 98 -0.84 -9.09 -12.32
CA LYS A 98 -0.14 -9.71 -11.18
C LYS A 98 1.13 -8.97 -10.77
N GLU A 99 1.76 -8.26 -11.69
CA GLU A 99 2.94 -7.47 -11.36
C GLU A 99 2.54 -6.22 -10.56
N VAL A 100 3.13 -6.05 -9.38
CA VAL A 100 2.97 -4.86 -8.53
C VAL A 100 3.57 -3.64 -9.21
N THR A 101 4.70 -3.83 -9.89
CA THR A 101 5.56 -2.80 -10.46
C THR A 101 5.27 -2.52 -11.93
N LYS A 102 5.45 -1.26 -12.37
CA LYS A 102 5.46 -0.91 -13.80
C LYS A 102 6.48 0.18 -14.11
N ARG A 103 7.45 -0.15 -14.97
CA ARG A 103 8.35 0.85 -15.57
C ARG A 103 7.69 1.37 -16.83
N VAL A 104 7.41 2.68 -16.85
CA VAL A 104 6.61 3.32 -17.89
C VAL A 104 7.53 3.83 -18.99
N GLU A 105 7.25 3.42 -20.23
CA GLU A 105 7.89 3.95 -21.45
C GLU A 105 9.43 3.94 -21.41
N THR A 106 10.01 2.92 -20.77
CA THR A 106 11.47 2.81 -20.60
C THR A 106 11.94 1.42 -20.98
N ASP A 107 13.04 1.37 -21.74
CA ASP A 107 13.69 0.12 -22.12
C ASP A 107 14.28 -0.61 -20.91
N GLU A 108 14.25 -1.93 -20.95
CA GLU A 108 14.74 -2.79 -19.87
C GLU A 108 16.22 -2.58 -19.54
N THR A 109 17.04 -2.34 -20.55
CA THR A 109 18.46 -2.02 -20.38
C THR A 109 18.71 -0.73 -19.60
N GLU A 110 17.72 0.14 -19.53
CA GLU A 110 17.78 1.41 -18.80
C GLU A 110 17.18 1.27 -17.41
N TRP A 111 15.96 0.76 -17.29
CA TRP A 111 15.29 0.72 -15.99
C TRP A 111 15.87 -0.32 -15.04
N GLN A 112 16.55 -1.36 -15.54
CA GLN A 112 17.24 -2.33 -14.66
C GLN A 112 18.29 -1.68 -13.77
N LYS A 113 18.79 -0.49 -14.13
CA LYS A 113 19.74 0.30 -13.34
C LYS A 113 19.07 1.08 -12.20
N TRP A 114 17.74 1.19 -12.20
CA TRP A 114 17.01 1.98 -11.21
C TRP A 114 16.82 1.19 -9.91
N ASP A 115 16.96 1.89 -8.79
CA ASP A 115 16.89 1.30 -7.45
C ASP A 115 15.45 1.08 -7.00
N TRP A 116 14.89 -0.09 -7.30
CA TRP A 116 13.56 -0.51 -6.85
C TRP A 116 13.70 -1.79 -6.04
N ARG A 117 13.38 -1.72 -4.75
CA ARG A 117 13.46 -2.89 -3.86
C ARG A 117 12.15 -3.17 -3.13
N THR A 118 12.02 -4.41 -2.71
CA THR A 118 10.96 -4.94 -1.86
C THR A 118 11.59 -5.66 -0.67
N GLU A 119 11.10 -5.41 0.54
CA GLU A 119 11.58 -6.05 1.77
C GLU A 119 10.44 -6.28 2.76
N GLY A 120 10.22 -7.53 3.19
CA GLY A 120 9.16 -7.85 4.16
C GLY A 120 7.73 -7.64 3.66
N ASP A 121 7.54 -7.37 2.36
CA ASP A 121 6.22 -7.24 1.74
C ASP A 121 5.51 -8.62 1.66
N MET A 122 4.18 -8.62 1.82
CA MET A 122 3.34 -9.80 1.62
C MET A 122 2.69 -9.75 0.24
N LEU A 123 3.03 -10.71 -0.61
CA LEU A 123 2.52 -10.83 -1.97
C LEU A 123 1.45 -11.94 -2.01
N VAL A 124 0.21 -11.58 -2.31
CA VAL A 124 -0.96 -12.47 -2.22
C VAL A 124 -1.63 -12.60 -3.60
N ASN A 125 -2.28 -13.74 -3.83
CA ASN A 125 -3.03 -14.03 -5.06
C ASN A 125 -2.17 -13.97 -6.34
N GLY A 126 -0.92 -14.42 -6.24
CA GLY A 126 0.03 -14.42 -7.36
C GLY A 126 0.65 -13.05 -7.65
N ALA A 127 0.47 -12.06 -6.78
CA ALA A 127 1.21 -10.81 -6.86
C ALA A 127 2.72 -11.09 -6.89
N PHE A 128 3.46 -10.32 -7.68
CA PHE A 128 4.92 -10.34 -7.63
C PHE A 128 5.49 -8.94 -7.84
N PHE A 129 6.65 -8.70 -7.23
CA PHE A 129 7.42 -7.48 -7.37
C PHE A 129 8.69 -7.82 -8.13
N VAL A 130 9.00 -7.09 -9.21
CA VAL A 130 10.26 -7.25 -9.93
C VAL A 130 11.22 -6.18 -9.39
N PRO A 131 12.27 -6.52 -8.62
CA PRO A 131 13.25 -5.55 -8.15
C PRO A 131 14.28 -5.18 -9.23
N SER A 132 15.02 -4.09 -9.03
CA SER A 132 16.09 -3.63 -9.91
C SER A 132 17.12 -2.78 -9.15
N GLY A 133 18.23 -2.47 -9.81
CA GLY A 133 19.36 -1.76 -9.21
C GLY A 133 20.27 -2.67 -8.38
N ASP A 134 21.26 -2.06 -7.74
CA ASP A 134 22.33 -2.81 -7.05
C ASP A 134 21.89 -3.36 -5.68
N GLY A 135 20.68 -3.02 -5.22
CA GLY A 135 20.09 -3.50 -3.96
C GLY A 135 20.79 -3.01 -2.67
N LEU A 136 21.95 -2.37 -2.79
CA LEU A 136 22.83 -1.93 -1.71
C LEU A 136 23.12 -0.43 -1.75
N SER A 137 22.35 0.36 -2.51
CA SER A 137 22.64 1.77 -2.67
C SER A 137 22.37 2.54 -1.37
N ASN A 138 23.29 3.45 -1.03
CA ASN A 138 23.12 4.41 0.07
C ASN A 138 21.87 5.30 -0.13
N GLU A 139 21.35 5.35 -1.35
CA GLU A 139 20.14 6.06 -1.73
C GLU A 139 18.90 5.55 -0.99
N TYR A 140 18.86 4.27 -0.61
CA TYR A 140 17.79 3.75 0.25
C TYR A 140 17.79 4.38 1.64
N THR A 141 18.92 4.84 2.16
CA THR A 141 18.96 5.59 3.43
C THR A 141 18.19 6.91 3.30
N LYS A 142 18.25 7.56 2.13
CA LYS A 142 17.46 8.77 1.84
C LYS A 142 15.98 8.44 1.58
N ALA A 143 15.70 7.24 1.09
CA ALA A 143 14.36 6.70 0.87
C ALA A 143 13.80 5.91 2.08
N SER A 144 14.42 6.00 3.26
CA SER A 144 13.94 5.39 4.49
C SER A 144 13.53 6.49 5.46
N SER A 145 12.38 6.30 6.10
CA SER A 145 11.83 7.29 7.04
C SER A 145 11.76 6.76 8.47
N PHE A 146 11.34 5.51 8.62
CA PHE A 146 11.28 4.78 9.88
C PHE A 146 11.31 3.27 9.57
N ASP A 147 11.56 2.45 10.59
CA ASP A 147 11.64 1.00 10.41
C ASP A 147 10.26 0.38 10.11
N PRO A 148 10.15 -0.50 9.11
CA PRO A 148 8.87 -1.11 8.76
C PRO A 148 8.37 -2.04 9.88
N HIS A 149 7.08 -1.97 10.18
CA HIS A 149 6.42 -2.98 10.98
C HIS A 149 6.24 -4.29 10.19
N SER A 150 6.11 -5.41 10.88
CA SER A 150 5.77 -6.68 10.24
C SER A 150 4.43 -6.55 9.51
N VAL A 151 4.41 -6.98 8.25
CA VAL A 151 3.21 -7.01 7.40
C VAL A 151 2.06 -7.83 7.99
N LEU A 152 2.33 -8.71 8.98
CA LEU A 152 1.26 -9.43 9.69
C LEU A 152 0.30 -8.48 10.45
N PHE A 153 0.75 -7.29 10.81
CA PHE A 153 -0.07 -6.26 11.46
C PHE A 153 -0.77 -5.33 10.48
N ILE A 154 -0.66 -5.54 9.16
CA ILE A 154 -1.14 -4.57 8.17
C ILE A 154 -2.62 -4.20 8.33
N GLY A 155 -3.48 -5.16 8.68
CA GLY A 155 -4.89 -4.88 8.93
C GLY A 155 -5.14 -4.01 10.17
N GLN A 156 -4.29 -4.08 11.19
CA GLN A 156 -4.35 -3.18 12.34
C GLN A 156 -3.78 -1.79 12.00
N LEU A 157 -2.66 -1.76 11.27
CA LEU A 157 -1.98 -0.51 10.88
C LEU A 157 -2.83 0.35 9.94
N THR A 158 -3.61 -0.27 9.05
CA THR A 158 -4.43 0.43 8.04
C THR A 158 -5.92 0.42 8.35
N GLY A 159 -6.36 -0.24 9.43
CA GLY A 159 -7.79 -0.43 9.75
C GLY A 159 -8.56 0.86 10.05
N ASN A 160 -7.86 1.96 10.35
CA ASN A 160 -8.43 3.28 10.57
C ASN A 160 -8.10 4.28 9.45
N ALA A 161 -7.60 3.80 8.29
CA ALA A 161 -7.33 4.67 7.16
C ALA A 161 -8.61 5.37 6.68
N GLY A 162 -8.50 6.66 6.36
CA GLY A 162 -9.62 7.49 5.91
C GLY A 162 -10.02 8.56 6.92
N VAL A 163 -11.27 9.02 6.81
CA VAL A 163 -11.78 10.13 7.63
C VAL A 163 -12.00 9.66 9.05
N LEU A 164 -11.54 10.46 10.02
CA LEU A 164 -11.78 10.18 11.43
C LEU A 164 -13.29 10.21 11.73
N PRO A 165 -13.82 9.22 12.49
CA PRO A 165 -15.21 9.23 12.90
C PRO A 165 -15.49 10.47 13.77
N ALA A 166 -16.70 11.01 13.65
CA ALA A 166 -17.13 12.11 14.50
C ALA A 166 -17.04 11.69 15.98
N PRO A 167 -16.66 12.60 16.90
CA PRO A 167 -16.71 12.32 18.32
C PRO A 167 -18.12 11.84 18.72
N PRO A 168 -18.25 10.89 19.64
CA PRO A 168 -19.55 10.48 20.15
C PRO A 168 -20.28 11.71 20.65
N THR A 169 -21.41 12.07 20.03
CA THR A 169 -22.29 13.08 20.61
C THR A 169 -22.83 12.47 21.89
N SER A 170 -22.46 13.05 23.03
CA SER A 170 -23.07 12.74 24.32
C SER A 170 -24.53 13.18 24.28
N ARG A 171 -25.39 12.38 23.64
CA ARG A 171 -26.82 12.47 23.86
C ARG A 171 -27.04 11.96 25.28
N THR A 172 -26.92 12.86 26.24
CA THR A 172 -27.54 12.70 27.54
C THR A 172 -29.04 12.63 27.25
N THR A 173 -29.56 11.42 27.09
CA THR A 173 -31.00 11.18 27.22
C THR A 173 -31.31 11.45 28.69
N ILE A 174 -31.53 12.73 29.03
CA ILE A 174 -32.24 13.06 30.25
C ILE A 174 -33.63 12.45 30.04
N GLY A 175 -33.91 11.38 30.78
CA GLY A 175 -35.23 10.77 30.86
C GLY A 175 -36.22 11.79 31.41
N GLY A 176 -36.74 12.64 30.53
CA GLY A 176 -37.83 13.56 30.81
C GLY A 176 -39.15 12.81 30.67
N ASN A 177 -39.67 12.33 31.79
CA ASN A 177 -41.06 11.89 31.88
C ASN A 177 -41.96 13.11 31.59
N SER A 178 -42.64 13.15 30.44
CA SER A 178 -43.67 14.14 30.19
C SER A 178 -44.77 13.60 29.26
N ASN A 179 -45.91 13.30 29.89
CA ASN A 179 -47.21 13.36 29.24
C ASN A 179 -47.43 14.81 28.77
N GLY A 180 -47.69 15.04 27.48
CA GLY A 180 -48.03 16.38 27.00
C GLY A 180 -48.02 16.51 25.48
N SER A 181 -49.21 16.52 24.90
CA SER A 181 -49.50 16.91 23.52
C SER A 181 -48.93 18.31 23.21
N GLY A 182 -48.21 18.46 22.10
CA GLY A 182 -47.63 19.75 21.70
C GLY A 182 -46.91 19.70 20.35
N ARG A 183 -47.65 20.04 19.29
CA ARG A 183 -47.17 20.23 17.93
C ARG A 183 -46.46 21.59 17.81
N THR A 184 -45.21 21.60 17.33
CA THR A 184 -44.64 22.75 16.59
C THR A 184 -43.73 22.25 15.48
N THR A 185 -44.13 22.62 14.27
CA THR A 185 -43.47 22.41 12.99
C THR A 185 -42.48 23.53 12.70
N THR A 186 -41.24 23.19 12.33
CA THR A 186 -40.45 23.93 11.33
C THR A 186 -39.59 22.92 10.59
N GLY A 187 -39.90 22.69 9.32
CA GLY A 187 -39.20 21.74 8.46
C GLY A 187 -37.97 22.33 7.79
N ALA A 188 -37.09 21.43 7.34
CA ALA A 188 -36.36 21.55 6.09
C ALA A 188 -35.85 20.17 5.67
N ASN A 189 -36.10 19.84 4.40
CA ASN A 189 -35.85 18.57 3.73
C ASN A 189 -34.36 18.17 3.67
N GLY A 190 -34.10 16.87 3.79
CA GLY A 190 -32.85 16.22 3.40
C GLY A 190 -32.99 14.71 3.52
N ASN A 191 -33.12 14.04 2.38
CA ASN A 191 -33.51 12.64 2.22
C ASN A 191 -32.54 11.68 2.93
N GLY A 192 -32.90 11.22 4.13
CA GLY A 192 -32.15 10.22 4.88
C GLY A 192 -32.61 8.81 4.52
N TYR A 193 -31.71 8.00 3.97
CA TYR A 193 -31.86 6.54 3.98
C TYR A 193 -31.83 6.07 5.44
N VAL A 194 -33.00 5.80 6.01
CA VAL A 194 -33.15 5.23 7.36
C VAL A 194 -32.76 3.76 7.28
N ARG A 195 -31.57 3.40 7.79
CA ARG A 195 -31.22 2.00 8.05
C ARG A 195 -31.99 1.53 9.30
N PRO A 196 -32.73 0.40 9.24
CA PRO A 196 -33.42 -0.10 10.40
C PRO A 196 -32.40 -0.62 11.43
N THR A 197 -32.45 -0.08 12.64
CA THR A 197 -31.68 -0.54 13.79
C THR A 197 -32.35 -1.78 14.38
N THR A 198 -31.83 -2.97 14.09
CA THR A 198 -32.07 -4.13 14.95
C THR A 198 -31.03 -4.09 16.06
N ASN A 199 -31.48 -3.70 17.25
CA ASN A 199 -30.78 -3.93 18.52
C ASN A 199 -30.50 -5.43 18.66
N ILE A 200 -29.24 -5.82 18.56
CA ILE A 200 -28.74 -6.99 19.26
C ILE A 200 -27.40 -6.59 19.87
N ASP A 201 -27.43 -6.30 21.17
CA ASP A 201 -26.23 -6.28 22.00
C ASP A 201 -25.62 -7.69 21.97
N HIS A 202 -24.51 -7.84 21.25
CA HIS A 202 -23.61 -8.98 21.39
C HIS A 202 -22.22 -8.47 21.78
N PRO A 203 -21.65 -8.97 22.89
CA PRO A 203 -20.31 -8.61 23.30
C PRO A 203 -19.32 -9.20 22.28
N ILE A 204 -18.24 -8.45 22.05
CA ILE A 204 -16.95 -8.87 21.46
C ILE A 204 -16.87 -10.39 21.21
N GLY A 205 -17.24 -10.82 20.00
CA GLY A 205 -17.10 -12.19 19.49
C GLY A 205 -16.34 -12.12 18.17
N TRP A 206 -15.13 -12.67 18.09
CA TRP A 206 -14.91 -14.03 17.58
C TRP A 206 -15.64 -14.26 16.25
N PHE A 207 -14.99 -13.90 15.15
CA PHE A 207 -15.34 -14.47 13.85
C PHE A 207 -14.69 -15.85 13.73
N ASP A 208 -15.54 -16.88 13.75
CA ASP A 208 -15.20 -18.25 13.37
C ASP A 208 -14.72 -18.28 11.92
N TYR A 209 -13.41 -18.42 11.73
CA TYR A 209 -12.83 -18.91 10.47
C TYR A 209 -12.95 -20.44 10.43
N ASN A 210 -14.16 -20.95 10.23
CA ASN A 210 -14.38 -22.36 9.88
C ASN A 210 -14.83 -22.43 8.41
N GLY A 211 -13.90 -22.72 7.50
CA GLY A 211 -14.23 -22.99 6.11
C GLY A 211 -13.13 -22.95 5.04
N ALA A 212 -11.85 -22.75 5.37
CA ALA A 212 -10.78 -22.86 4.37
C ALA A 212 -10.19 -24.28 4.33
N PRO A 213 -10.13 -24.97 3.18
CA PRO A 213 -9.42 -26.24 3.08
C PRO A 213 -7.93 -26.03 3.38
N ARG A 214 -7.35 -26.89 4.21
CA ARG A 214 -5.92 -26.88 4.54
C ARG A 214 -5.11 -27.14 3.28
N VAL A 215 -4.45 -26.10 2.76
CA VAL A 215 -3.38 -26.27 1.76
C VAL A 215 -2.13 -26.72 2.52
N THR A 216 -1.74 -27.97 2.32
CA THR A 216 -0.47 -28.50 2.81
C THR A 216 0.68 -27.80 2.09
N SER A 217 1.57 -27.17 2.85
CA SER A 217 2.82 -26.62 2.32
C SER A 217 3.66 -27.74 1.67
N PRO A 218 4.20 -27.56 0.45
CA PRO A 218 5.17 -28.50 -0.08
C PRO A 218 6.44 -28.51 0.77
N PRO A 219 7.14 -29.65 0.90
CA PRO A 219 8.35 -29.75 1.73
C PRO A 219 9.48 -28.88 1.16
N PRO A 220 10.40 -28.38 2.01
CA PRO A 220 11.53 -27.59 1.57
C PRO A 220 12.45 -28.42 0.67
N ILE A 221 12.73 -27.90 -0.53
CA ILE A 221 13.75 -28.46 -1.42
C ILE A 221 15.11 -28.17 -0.78
N ALA A 222 15.79 -29.21 -0.32
CA ALA A 222 17.16 -29.12 0.16
C ALA A 222 18.05 -28.61 -0.98
N THR A 223 18.60 -27.40 -0.82
CA THR A 223 19.56 -26.82 -1.75
C THR A 223 20.91 -27.50 -1.53
N THR A 224 21.23 -28.52 -2.33
CA THR A 224 22.56 -29.14 -2.31
C THR A 224 23.56 -28.16 -2.90
N ILE A 225 24.38 -27.55 -2.05
CA ILE A 225 25.50 -26.70 -2.46
C ILE A 225 26.58 -27.61 -3.06
N PHE A 226 26.75 -27.57 -4.38
CA PHE A 226 27.92 -28.16 -5.03
C PHE A 226 29.12 -27.23 -4.86
N PHE A 227 30.07 -27.64 -4.01
CA PHE A 227 31.41 -27.05 -3.99
C PHE A 227 32.14 -27.46 -5.29
N PHE A 228 32.24 -26.54 -6.25
CA PHE A 228 33.21 -26.67 -7.34
C PHE A 228 34.56 -26.14 -6.84
N PRO A 229 35.63 -26.95 -6.78
CA PRO A 229 36.96 -26.42 -6.48
C PRO A 229 37.43 -25.56 -7.66
N LEU A 230 37.69 -24.28 -7.38
CA LEU A 230 38.31 -23.33 -8.29
C LEU A 230 39.76 -23.77 -8.54
N LEU A 231 40.06 -24.26 -9.75
CA LEU A 231 41.42 -24.56 -10.18
C LEU A 231 42.11 -23.25 -10.59
N LEU A 232 42.94 -22.68 -9.72
CA LEU A 232 43.84 -21.58 -10.10
C LEU A 232 45.00 -22.13 -10.92
N ILE A 233 45.02 -21.82 -12.22
CA ILE A 233 46.22 -22.00 -13.06
C ILE A 233 47.01 -20.68 -12.99
N LEU A 234 48.10 -20.69 -12.21
CA LEU A 234 49.10 -19.63 -12.22
C LEU A 234 49.97 -19.79 -13.47
N TYR A 235 49.87 -18.85 -14.40
CA TYR A 235 50.88 -18.69 -15.45
C TYR A 235 52.03 -17.87 -14.88
N ASN A 236 53.21 -18.48 -14.77
CA ASN A 236 54.46 -17.76 -14.56
C ASN A 236 54.86 -17.06 -15.87
N LEU A 237 55.04 -15.75 -15.80
CA LEU A 237 55.91 -14.97 -16.70
C LEU A 237 57.09 -14.47 -15.88
#